data_AF-A0A024TQD5-F1
#
_entry.id   AF-A0A024TQD5-F1
#
_cell.length_a   1.000
_cell.length_b   1.000
_cell.length_c   1.000
_cell.angle_alpha   90.00
_cell.angle_beta   90.00
_cell.angle_gamma   90.00
#
_symmetry.space_group_name_H-M   'P 1'
#
loop_
_entity.id
_entity.type
_entity.pdbx_description
1 polymer ?
#
loop_
_entity_poly.entity_id
_entity_poly.type
_entity_poly.pdbx_seq_one_letter_code
_entity_poly.pdbx_strand_id
1 'polypeptide(L)'
;MSSKGKSPPAAHALTTMRIFQLTLALLFLSTVTYMAKFTTIWTAPSFKFSVDEAHAENLARLHEVLEMRGPNRFFVADFDAADTYLRTVNLAEGPVFVLLTSSEANGTYWCPDCEDARQPITDAFARAPTNTRLLEVSVGSPQDWKDDFNPFRTRSLFHIRKIPSLLKYDGDLKTSQLLSETFAMQPALLDFVFKSKPRVEMSHPASSYKTIRDGNEMLAFLEAYQGDYPLFLYFTSGIKRRTGRPWCPYCDIADVPLHFYFDKHAPKHAVLLTLVVADSFSEWKDRDNPFRQQSVAPVRAVPTLSRVVRASPTDPVSTRTYSLALKDIQALQSFFESPH
;
A
#
# COMPACT_ATOMS: atom_id res chain seq x y z
N MET A 1 94.80 47.20 -9.58
CA MET A 1 93.71 47.62 -8.66
C MET A 1 92.48 47.94 -9.47
N SER A 2 91.41 47.16 -9.32
CA SER A 2 90.02 47.58 -9.10
C SER A 2 89.07 46.50 -9.63
N SER A 3 88.44 45.83 -8.68
CA SER A 3 87.47 44.74 -8.81
C SER A 3 86.10 45.28 -9.24
N LYS A 4 85.41 44.57 -10.14
CA LYS A 4 83.96 44.72 -10.35
C LYS A 4 83.28 43.40 -10.03
N GLY A 5 82.46 43.42 -8.99
CA GLY A 5 81.61 42.31 -8.58
C GLY A 5 80.42 42.10 -9.52
N LYS A 6 79.89 40.87 -9.49
CA LYS A 6 78.55 40.52 -9.99
C LYS A 6 77.81 39.77 -8.89
N SER A 7 76.64 40.30 -8.54
CA SER A 7 75.63 39.77 -7.63
C SER A 7 74.87 38.56 -8.22
N PRO A 8 74.28 37.68 -7.39
CA PRO A 8 73.55 36.49 -7.85
C PRO A 8 72.10 36.82 -8.26
N PRO A 9 71.42 35.97 -9.06
CA PRO A 9 70.03 36.18 -9.45
C PRO A 9 69.05 35.75 -8.35
N ALA A 10 68.01 36.56 -8.15
CA ALA A 10 66.94 36.34 -7.18
C ALA A 10 65.92 35.30 -7.68
N ALA A 11 65.66 34.26 -6.87
CA ALA A 11 64.53 33.37 -7.06
C ALA A 11 63.22 34.09 -6.66
N HIS A 12 62.25 34.18 -7.56
CA HIS A 12 60.94 34.78 -7.27
C HIS A 12 60.05 33.77 -6.53
N ALA A 13 59.88 33.97 -5.22
CA ALA A 13 58.86 33.28 -4.44
C ALA A 13 57.46 33.78 -4.86
N LEU A 14 56.60 32.87 -5.31
CA LEU A 14 55.20 33.16 -5.62
C LEU A 14 54.46 33.56 -4.35
N THR A 15 53.87 34.76 -4.33
CA THR A 15 53.03 35.24 -3.23
C THR A 15 51.80 34.36 -3.06
N THR A 16 51.38 34.12 -1.82
CA THR A 16 50.21 33.29 -1.45
C THR A 16 48.95 33.66 -2.21
N MET A 17 48.74 34.95 -2.50
CA MET A 17 47.63 35.43 -3.33
C MET A 17 47.65 34.89 -4.77
N ARG A 18 48.83 34.76 -5.39
CA ARG A 18 48.97 34.16 -6.73
C ARG A 18 48.72 32.66 -6.71
N ILE A 19 49.07 31.97 -5.61
CA ILE A 19 48.76 30.55 -5.42
C ILE A 19 47.23 30.36 -5.36
N PHE A 20 46.51 31.18 -4.58
CA PHE A 20 45.05 31.13 -4.51
C PHE A 20 44.37 31.44 -5.85
N GLN A 21 44.88 32.42 -6.60
CA GLN A 21 44.34 32.73 -7.93
C GLN A 21 44.53 31.57 -8.92
N LEU A 22 45.68 30.90 -8.86
CA LEU A 22 45.96 29.73 -9.70
C LEU A 22 45.13 28.50 -9.32
N THR A 23 44.93 28.24 -8.02
CA THR A 23 44.09 27.12 -7.57
C THR A 23 42.61 27.36 -7.91
N LEU A 24 42.12 28.58 -7.74
CA LEU A 24 40.76 28.94 -8.13
C LEU A 24 40.56 28.81 -9.64
N ALA A 25 41.51 29.28 -10.45
CA ALA A 25 41.49 29.13 -11.90
C ALA A 25 41.48 27.64 -12.32
N LEU A 26 42.26 26.79 -11.65
CA LEU A 26 42.28 25.34 -11.89
C LEU A 26 40.95 24.67 -11.53
N LEU A 27 40.34 25.05 -10.42
CA LEU A 27 39.02 24.55 -10.01
C LEU A 27 37.90 24.99 -10.95
N PHE A 28 37.95 26.24 -11.45
CA PHE A 28 37.02 26.69 -12.47
C PHE A 28 37.24 25.95 -13.79
N LEU A 29 38.48 25.73 -14.20
CA LEU A 29 38.76 24.97 -15.42
C LEU A 29 38.34 23.50 -15.28
N SER A 30 38.52 22.89 -14.11
CA SER A 30 38.08 21.51 -13.84
C SER A 30 36.56 21.41 -13.79
N THR A 31 35.87 22.38 -13.20
CA THR A 31 34.39 22.38 -13.17
C THR A 31 33.80 22.64 -14.55
N VAL A 32 34.36 23.57 -15.34
CA VAL A 32 33.92 23.80 -16.71
C VAL A 32 34.18 22.59 -17.59
N THR A 33 35.33 21.91 -17.46
CA THR A 33 35.60 20.67 -18.20
C THR A 33 34.73 19.50 -17.74
N TYR A 34 34.41 19.40 -16.45
CA TYR A 34 33.47 18.40 -15.93
C TYR A 34 32.04 18.67 -16.42
N MET A 35 31.58 19.92 -16.38
CA MET A 35 30.29 20.34 -16.93
C MET A 35 30.24 20.11 -18.45
N ALA A 36 31.30 20.43 -19.18
CA ALA A 36 31.39 20.15 -20.61
C ALA A 36 31.29 18.64 -20.89
N LYS A 37 32.05 17.80 -20.17
CA LYS A 37 31.94 16.33 -20.26
C LYS A 37 30.53 15.84 -19.92
N PHE A 38 29.91 16.40 -18.89
CA PHE A 38 28.55 16.05 -18.49
C PHE A 38 27.51 16.49 -19.53
N THR A 39 27.66 17.67 -20.14
CA THR A 39 26.81 18.12 -21.26
C THR A 39 27.01 17.26 -22.49
N THR A 40 28.24 16.82 -22.81
CA THR A 40 28.47 15.90 -23.93
C THR A 40 27.93 14.50 -23.67
N ILE A 41 27.85 14.06 -22.41
CA ILE A 41 27.16 12.81 -22.02
C ILE A 41 25.64 12.97 -22.20
N TRP A 42 25.09 14.15 -21.91
CA TRP A 42 23.66 14.47 -22.12
C TRP A 42 23.27 14.71 -23.58
N THR A 43 24.19 15.23 -24.42
CA THR A 43 23.95 15.47 -25.85
C THR A 43 24.47 14.35 -26.74
N ALA A 44 25.11 13.32 -26.18
CA ALA A 44 25.48 12.13 -26.93
C ALA A 44 24.20 11.44 -27.45
N PRO A 45 24.18 10.97 -28.71
CA PRO A 45 23.01 10.29 -29.29
C PRO A 45 22.56 9.06 -28.51
N SER A 46 23.45 8.50 -27.68
CA SER A 46 23.27 7.25 -26.94
C SER A 46 22.39 7.35 -25.69
N PHE A 47 22.00 8.56 -25.24
CA PHE A 47 21.13 8.75 -24.07
C PHE A 47 19.78 9.41 -24.40
N LYS A 48 19.44 9.57 -25.67
CA LYS A 48 18.05 9.77 -26.10
C LYS A 48 17.39 8.41 -26.23
N PHE A 49 17.23 7.69 -25.12
CA PHE A 49 16.17 6.70 -25.06
C PHE A 49 14.86 7.47 -25.15
N SER A 50 14.22 7.45 -26.31
CA SER A 50 12.87 8.02 -26.42
C SER A 50 11.94 7.23 -25.49
N VAL A 51 10.97 7.91 -24.88
CA VAL A 51 9.96 7.26 -24.02
C VAL A 51 9.27 6.12 -24.77
N ASP A 52 9.10 6.27 -26.09
CA ASP A 52 8.50 5.30 -26.98
C ASP A 52 9.39 4.04 -27.18
N GLU A 53 10.70 4.21 -27.32
CA GLU A 53 11.64 3.07 -27.38
C GLU A 53 11.70 2.32 -26.04
N ALA A 54 11.77 3.03 -24.92
CA ALA A 54 11.75 2.41 -23.60
C ALA A 54 10.41 1.68 -23.34
N HIS A 55 9.30 2.23 -23.82
CA HIS A 55 7.99 1.56 -23.75
C HIS A 55 7.96 0.30 -24.62
N ALA A 56 8.44 0.37 -25.86
CA ALA A 56 8.52 -0.77 -26.77
C ALA A 56 9.42 -1.89 -26.23
N GLU A 57 10.55 -1.55 -25.63
CA GLU A 57 11.45 -2.51 -24.98
C GLU A 57 10.77 -3.21 -23.79
N ASN A 58 10.09 -2.46 -22.92
CA ASN A 58 9.36 -3.03 -21.80
C ASN A 58 8.21 -3.96 -22.26
N LEU A 59 7.52 -3.60 -23.33
CA LEU A 59 6.49 -4.46 -23.94
C LEU A 59 7.08 -5.74 -24.53
N ALA A 60 8.22 -5.64 -25.21
CA ALA A 60 8.93 -6.80 -25.75
C ALA A 60 9.35 -7.75 -24.62
N ARG A 61 9.93 -7.21 -23.54
CA ARG A 61 10.26 -7.97 -22.33
C ARG A 61 9.02 -8.61 -21.71
N LEU A 62 7.91 -7.88 -21.61
CA LEU A 62 6.66 -8.44 -21.08
C LEU A 62 6.20 -9.66 -21.90
N HIS A 63 6.20 -9.57 -23.23
CA HIS A 63 5.81 -10.71 -24.06
C HIS A 63 6.72 -11.94 -23.88
N GLU A 64 7.99 -11.74 -23.55
CA GLU A 64 8.93 -12.83 -23.27
C GLU A 64 8.66 -13.51 -21.92
N VAL A 65 8.31 -12.73 -20.89
CA VAL A 65 8.17 -13.23 -19.50
C VAL A 65 6.73 -13.50 -19.06
N LEU A 66 5.73 -13.11 -19.85
CA LEU A 66 4.32 -13.31 -19.54
C LEU A 66 3.92 -14.76 -19.84
N GLU A 67 3.66 -15.51 -18.78
CA GLU A 67 3.23 -16.90 -18.86
C GLU A 67 1.71 -17.02 -18.77
N MET A 68 1.10 -17.79 -19.67
CA MET A 68 -0.31 -18.17 -19.58
C MET A 68 -0.45 -19.43 -18.73
N ARG A 69 -1.04 -19.31 -17.53
CA ARG A 69 -1.28 -20.44 -16.60
C ARG A 69 -2.70 -21.01 -16.68
N GLY A 70 -3.55 -20.44 -17.54
CA GLY A 70 -4.91 -20.89 -17.79
C GLY A 70 -5.78 -19.81 -18.41
N PRO A 71 -7.09 -20.06 -18.57
CA PRO A 71 -8.03 -19.05 -19.05
C PRO A 71 -8.02 -17.83 -18.13
N ASN A 72 -7.71 -16.66 -18.69
CA ASN A 72 -7.61 -15.39 -17.96
C ASN A 72 -6.68 -15.41 -16.74
N ARG A 73 -5.71 -16.34 -16.71
CA ARG A 73 -4.75 -16.50 -15.63
C ARG A 73 -3.33 -16.37 -16.19
N PHE A 74 -2.63 -15.36 -15.70
CA PHE A 74 -1.33 -14.92 -16.21
C PHE A 74 -0.30 -14.97 -15.08
N PHE A 75 0.97 -15.13 -15.41
CA PHE A 75 2.07 -15.04 -14.46
C PHE A 75 3.21 -14.18 -15.01
N VAL A 76 3.84 -13.41 -14.13
CA VAL A 76 5.07 -12.68 -14.40
C VAL A 76 6.04 -12.80 -13.22
N ALA A 77 7.34 -12.82 -13.53
CA ALA A 77 8.37 -13.12 -12.54
C ALA A 77 8.79 -11.93 -11.66
N ASP A 78 8.41 -10.70 -11.99
CA ASP A 78 8.90 -9.51 -11.29
C ASP A 78 7.93 -8.31 -11.34
N PHE A 79 8.30 -7.26 -10.60
CA PHE A 79 7.51 -6.04 -10.47
C PHE A 79 7.37 -5.29 -11.80
N ASP A 80 8.43 -5.18 -12.60
CA ASP A 80 8.44 -4.33 -13.79
C ASP A 80 7.58 -4.92 -14.91
N ALA A 81 7.61 -6.25 -15.04
CA ALA A 81 6.68 -6.97 -15.90
C ALA A 81 5.23 -6.78 -15.44
N ALA A 82 4.96 -6.84 -14.13
CA ALA A 82 3.62 -6.58 -13.60
C ALA A 82 3.15 -5.13 -13.84
N ASP A 83 4.01 -4.14 -13.60
CA ASP A 83 3.73 -2.72 -13.86
C ASP A 83 3.44 -2.49 -15.35
N THR A 84 4.25 -3.08 -16.24
CA THR A 84 4.05 -3.00 -17.69
C THR A 84 2.72 -3.64 -18.12
N TYR A 85 2.42 -4.84 -17.64
CA TYR A 85 1.15 -5.52 -17.92
C TYR A 85 -0.04 -4.67 -17.46
N LEU A 86 -0.01 -4.15 -16.23
CA LEU A 86 -1.13 -3.38 -15.69
C LEU A 86 -1.32 -2.01 -16.37
N ARG A 87 -0.32 -1.47 -17.06
CA ARG A 87 -0.46 -0.29 -17.91
C ARG A 87 -1.15 -0.58 -19.23
N THR A 88 -1.11 -1.81 -19.72
CA THR A 88 -1.67 -2.20 -21.02
C THR A 88 -3.05 -2.82 -20.92
N VAL A 89 -3.44 -3.32 -19.73
CA VAL A 89 -4.77 -3.94 -19.57
C VAL A 89 -5.91 -2.96 -19.82
N ASN A 90 -6.90 -3.40 -20.59
CA ASN A 90 -8.16 -2.69 -20.74
C ASN A 90 -9.18 -3.20 -19.71
N LEU A 91 -9.50 -2.38 -18.70
CA LEU A 91 -10.47 -2.76 -17.65
C LEU A 91 -11.91 -2.93 -18.16
N ALA A 92 -12.24 -2.48 -19.38
CA ALA A 92 -13.55 -2.73 -19.98
C ALA A 92 -13.80 -4.21 -20.30
N GLU A 93 -12.74 -5.00 -20.47
CA GLU A 93 -12.83 -6.44 -20.74
C GLU A 93 -13.19 -7.24 -19.49
N GLY A 94 -12.98 -6.68 -18.30
CA GLY A 94 -13.30 -7.32 -17.03
C GLY A 94 -12.36 -6.92 -15.89
N PRO A 95 -12.70 -7.27 -14.65
CA PRO A 95 -11.87 -6.93 -13.49
C PRO A 95 -10.53 -7.68 -13.55
N VAL A 96 -9.47 -6.99 -13.15
CA VAL A 96 -8.12 -7.58 -13.02
C VAL A 96 -7.79 -7.66 -11.54
N PHE A 97 -7.43 -8.87 -11.08
CA PHE A 97 -6.89 -9.12 -9.76
C PHE A 97 -5.42 -9.47 -9.86
N VAL A 98 -4.64 -9.08 -8.87
CA VAL A 98 -3.20 -9.32 -8.81
C VAL A 98 -2.90 -10.11 -7.54
N LEU A 99 -2.36 -11.32 -7.71
CA LEU A 99 -1.85 -12.15 -6.62
C LEU A 99 -0.34 -12.00 -6.52
N LEU A 100 0.13 -11.38 -5.45
CA LEU A 100 1.54 -11.28 -5.11
C LEU A 100 1.92 -12.50 -4.27
N THR A 101 2.82 -13.33 -4.79
CA THR A 101 3.21 -14.63 -4.22
C THR A 101 4.73 -14.81 -4.27
N SER A 102 5.27 -15.74 -3.49
CA SER A 102 6.68 -16.14 -3.58
C SER A 102 7.02 -16.73 -4.95
N SER A 103 8.31 -16.76 -5.31
CA SER A 103 8.76 -17.61 -6.43
C SER A 103 8.58 -19.10 -6.12
N GLU A 104 8.46 -19.89 -7.17
CA GLU A 104 8.45 -21.35 -7.08
C GLU A 104 9.87 -21.89 -7.21
N ALA A 105 10.22 -22.88 -6.39
CA ALA A 105 11.40 -23.71 -6.56
C ALA A 105 10.91 -25.17 -6.65
N ASN A 106 11.18 -25.84 -7.77
CA ASN A 106 10.73 -27.21 -8.03
C ASN A 106 9.20 -27.41 -7.92
N GLY A 107 8.41 -26.40 -8.33
CA GLY A 107 6.93 -26.45 -8.31
C GLY A 107 6.27 -26.10 -6.97
N THR A 108 7.07 -25.83 -5.93
CA THR A 108 6.58 -25.43 -4.61
C THR A 108 6.98 -24.00 -4.30
N TYR A 109 6.06 -23.23 -3.72
CA TYR A 109 6.35 -21.90 -3.21
C TYR A 109 7.28 -21.98 -2.00
N TRP A 110 8.32 -21.14 -1.94
CA TRP A 110 9.19 -21.12 -0.77
C TRP A 110 8.51 -20.53 0.48
N CYS A 111 7.43 -19.76 0.30
CA CYS A 111 6.64 -19.22 1.38
C CYS A 111 5.48 -20.17 1.72
N PRO A 112 5.42 -20.73 2.95
CA PRO A 112 4.36 -21.66 3.36
C PRO A 112 2.95 -21.08 3.16
N ASP A 113 2.72 -19.84 3.61
CA ASP A 113 1.43 -19.18 3.44
C ASP A 113 1.05 -19.00 1.96
N CYS A 114 2.03 -18.84 1.06
CA CYS A 114 1.75 -18.76 -0.38
C CYS A 114 1.35 -20.12 -0.96
N GLU A 115 1.96 -21.21 -0.47
CA GLU A 115 1.57 -22.57 -0.83
C GLU A 115 0.15 -22.90 -0.34
N ASP A 116 -0.14 -22.59 0.92
CA ASP A 116 -1.45 -22.84 1.53
C ASP A 116 -2.58 -22.05 0.84
N ALA A 117 -2.28 -20.84 0.34
CA ALA A 117 -3.26 -20.01 -0.37
C ALA A 117 -3.48 -20.40 -1.84
N ARG A 118 -2.62 -21.25 -2.42
CA ARG A 118 -2.68 -21.65 -3.84
C ARG A 118 -4.03 -22.28 -4.21
N GLN A 119 -4.47 -23.28 -3.44
CA GLN A 119 -5.72 -24.00 -3.71
C GLN A 119 -6.97 -23.13 -3.44
N PRO A 120 -7.11 -22.45 -2.27
CA PRO A 120 -8.26 -21.57 -2.02
C PRO A 120 -8.47 -20.50 -3.07
N ILE A 121 -7.40 -19.84 -3.54
CA ILE A 121 -7.48 -18.80 -4.57
C ILE A 121 -7.87 -19.40 -5.92
N THR A 122 -7.28 -20.54 -6.30
CA THR A 122 -7.62 -21.24 -7.55
C THR A 122 -9.10 -21.61 -7.58
N ASP A 123 -9.62 -22.17 -6.49
CA ASP A 123 -11.02 -22.57 -6.38
C ASP A 123 -11.97 -21.38 -6.44
N ALA A 124 -11.64 -20.28 -5.74
CA ALA A 124 -12.46 -19.07 -5.76
C ALA A 124 -12.43 -18.37 -7.14
N PHE A 125 -11.27 -18.32 -7.79
CA PHE A 125 -11.14 -17.76 -9.14
C PHE A 125 -11.94 -18.58 -10.16
N ALA A 126 -11.98 -19.90 -10.04
CA ALA A 126 -12.81 -20.75 -10.90
C ALA A 126 -14.32 -20.46 -10.77
N ARG A 127 -14.77 -19.88 -9.65
CA ARG A 127 -16.16 -19.43 -9.42
C ARG A 127 -16.40 -17.96 -9.76
N ALA A 128 -15.36 -17.21 -10.08
CA ALA A 128 -15.45 -15.81 -10.45
C ALA A 128 -16.20 -15.64 -11.78
N PRO A 129 -16.72 -14.43 -12.09
CA PRO A 129 -17.23 -14.12 -13.42
C PRO A 129 -16.21 -14.48 -14.50
N THR A 130 -16.67 -15.04 -15.63
CA THR A 130 -15.80 -15.61 -16.68
C THR A 130 -14.80 -14.64 -17.30
N ASN A 131 -15.08 -13.33 -17.25
CA ASN A 131 -14.19 -12.28 -17.74
C ASN A 131 -13.25 -11.72 -16.66
N THR A 132 -13.24 -12.30 -15.46
CA THR A 132 -12.28 -11.96 -14.40
C THR A 132 -10.90 -12.44 -14.82
N ARG A 133 -9.89 -11.58 -14.65
CA ARG A 133 -8.50 -11.88 -14.95
C ARG A 133 -7.67 -11.92 -13.66
N LEU A 134 -6.77 -12.88 -13.55
CA LEU A 134 -5.85 -13.04 -12.43
C LEU A 134 -4.42 -12.96 -12.95
N LEU A 135 -3.66 -11.96 -12.47
CA LEU A 135 -2.22 -11.84 -12.68
C LEU A 135 -1.50 -12.33 -11.42
N GLU A 136 -0.78 -13.42 -11.52
CA GLU A 136 0.16 -13.88 -10.50
C GLU A 136 1.50 -13.19 -10.71
N VAL A 137 2.07 -12.68 -9.63
CA VAL A 137 3.35 -11.96 -9.68
C VAL A 137 4.25 -12.54 -8.61
N SER A 138 5.43 -13.00 -9.04
CA SER A 138 6.46 -13.40 -8.09
C SER A 138 7.11 -12.17 -7.44
N VAL A 139 7.27 -12.21 -6.12
CA VAL A 139 8.04 -11.21 -5.37
C VAL A 139 9.54 -11.50 -5.34
N GLY A 140 9.99 -12.53 -6.06
CA GLY A 140 11.36 -13.00 -6.10
C GLY A 140 11.69 -14.06 -5.05
N SER A 141 12.98 -14.19 -4.78
CA SER A 141 13.53 -15.14 -3.81
C SER A 141 13.26 -14.73 -2.35
N PRO A 142 13.49 -15.61 -1.36
CA PRO A 142 13.41 -15.25 0.05
C PRO A 142 14.32 -14.07 0.42
N GLN A 143 15.48 -13.93 -0.22
CA GLN A 143 16.43 -12.84 -0.02
C GLN A 143 15.84 -11.52 -0.56
N ASP A 144 15.31 -11.55 -1.79
CA ASP A 144 14.69 -10.37 -2.41
C ASP A 144 13.51 -9.87 -1.58
N TRP A 145 12.68 -10.78 -1.05
CA TRP A 145 11.51 -10.41 -0.26
C TRP A 145 11.86 -9.83 1.13
N LYS A 146 13.00 -10.24 1.71
CA LYS A 146 13.51 -9.70 2.98
C LYS A 146 14.08 -8.30 2.84
N ASP A 147 14.46 -7.88 1.63
CA ASP A 147 14.92 -6.53 1.38
C ASP A 147 13.79 -5.51 1.61
N ASP A 148 14.01 -4.55 2.50
CA ASP A 148 13.07 -3.47 2.77
C ASP A 148 12.91 -2.52 1.57
N PHE A 149 13.89 -2.49 0.66
CA PHE A 149 13.84 -1.72 -0.58
C PHE A 149 13.12 -2.43 -1.72
N ASN A 150 12.69 -3.68 -1.50
CA ASN A 150 11.96 -4.45 -2.49
C ASN A 150 10.80 -3.62 -3.09
N PRO A 151 10.67 -3.56 -4.44
CA PRO A 151 9.74 -2.65 -5.11
C PRO A 151 8.27 -2.90 -4.75
N PHE A 152 7.90 -4.13 -4.36
CA PHE A 152 6.55 -4.45 -3.89
C PHE A 152 6.19 -3.76 -2.56
N ARG A 153 7.20 -3.41 -1.75
CA ARG A 153 7.06 -2.67 -0.48
C ARG A 153 7.13 -1.15 -0.68
N THR A 154 8.01 -0.69 -1.56
CA THR A 154 8.37 0.73 -1.68
C THR A 154 7.61 1.48 -2.76
N ARG A 155 7.27 0.82 -3.89
CA ARG A 155 6.55 1.45 -5.01
C ARG A 155 5.04 1.46 -4.73
N SER A 156 4.37 2.46 -5.28
CA SER A 156 2.97 2.78 -4.95
C SER A 156 1.92 1.81 -5.51
N LEU A 157 2.25 1.07 -6.58
CA LEU A 157 1.30 0.19 -7.25
C LEU A 157 0.71 -0.86 -6.31
N PHE A 158 1.59 -1.56 -5.58
CA PHE A 158 1.23 -2.62 -4.65
C PHE A 158 1.37 -2.21 -3.19
N HIS A 159 2.50 -1.60 -2.81
CA HIS A 159 2.79 -1.13 -1.45
C HIS A 159 2.36 -2.10 -0.33
N ILE A 160 2.70 -3.37 -0.47
CA ILE A 160 2.34 -4.44 0.48
C ILE A 160 3.46 -4.70 1.49
N ARG A 161 3.11 -5.31 2.62
CA ARG A 161 4.09 -5.73 3.65
C ARG A 161 4.22 -7.23 3.80
N LYS A 162 3.30 -7.98 3.21
CA LYS A 162 3.08 -9.40 3.49
C LYS A 162 2.68 -10.13 2.21
N ILE A 163 3.07 -11.39 2.10
CA ILE A 163 2.63 -12.32 1.06
C ILE A 163 2.03 -13.55 1.74
N PRO A 164 1.06 -14.23 1.12
CA PRO A 164 0.39 -13.85 -0.13
C PRO A 164 -0.46 -12.58 0.03
N SER A 165 -0.60 -11.82 -1.04
CA SER A 165 -1.50 -10.65 -1.09
C SER A 165 -2.30 -10.65 -2.40
N LEU A 166 -3.62 -10.69 -2.31
CA LEU A 166 -4.53 -10.52 -3.44
C LEU A 166 -5.08 -9.09 -3.43
N LEU A 167 -5.00 -8.42 -4.58
CA LEU A 167 -5.43 -7.03 -4.78
C LEU A 167 -6.32 -6.94 -6.01
N LYS A 168 -7.28 -6.01 -6.01
CA LYS A 168 -7.99 -5.59 -7.21
C LYS A 168 -7.25 -4.42 -7.86
N TYR A 169 -7.03 -4.48 -9.16
CA TYR A 169 -6.50 -3.36 -9.92
C TYR A 169 -7.62 -2.42 -10.37
N ASP A 170 -7.47 -1.13 -10.09
CA ASP A 170 -8.49 -0.10 -10.35
C ASP A 170 -8.13 0.83 -11.52
N GLY A 171 -7.01 0.60 -12.19
CA GLY A 171 -6.47 1.51 -13.19
C GLY A 171 -5.55 2.56 -12.56
N ASP A 172 -4.89 3.35 -13.40
CA ASP A 172 -3.99 4.43 -12.99
C ASP A 172 -2.95 4.02 -11.94
N LEU A 173 -2.47 2.77 -12.01
CA LEU A 173 -1.52 2.18 -11.05
C LEU A 173 -2.02 2.21 -9.59
N LYS A 174 -3.33 2.15 -9.38
CA LYS A 174 -3.96 2.05 -8.06
C LYS A 174 -4.58 0.68 -7.88
N THR A 175 -4.59 0.24 -6.62
CA THR A 175 -5.18 -1.01 -6.20
C THR A 175 -6.12 -0.81 -5.03
N SER A 176 -7.04 -1.74 -4.84
CA SER A 176 -7.96 -1.80 -3.70
C SER A 176 -8.22 -3.25 -3.30
N GLN A 177 -9.10 -3.44 -2.32
CA GLN A 177 -9.58 -4.76 -1.89
C GLN A 177 -8.46 -5.74 -1.52
N LEU A 178 -7.51 -5.30 -0.69
CA LEU A 178 -6.43 -6.17 -0.22
C LEU A 178 -6.99 -7.31 0.64
N LEU A 179 -6.67 -8.55 0.25
CA LEU A 179 -6.68 -9.70 1.12
C LEU A 179 -5.23 -10.15 1.33
N SER A 180 -4.76 -10.16 2.58
CA SER A 180 -3.37 -10.47 2.93
C SER A 180 -3.29 -11.67 3.87
N GLU A 181 -2.25 -12.50 3.72
CA GLU A 181 -1.95 -13.67 4.57
C GLU A 181 -3.20 -14.56 4.75
N THR A 182 -3.63 -14.79 5.99
CA THR A 182 -4.80 -15.61 6.33
C THR A 182 -6.07 -15.17 5.61
N PHE A 183 -6.27 -13.87 5.36
CA PHE A 183 -7.47 -13.39 4.66
C PHE A 183 -7.50 -13.80 3.18
N ALA A 184 -6.33 -13.96 2.55
CA ALA A 184 -6.21 -14.46 1.18
C ALA A 184 -6.46 -15.97 1.07
N MET A 185 -6.61 -16.67 2.20
CA MET A 185 -6.92 -18.10 2.26
C MET A 185 -8.40 -18.36 2.58
N GLN A 186 -9.18 -17.33 2.93
CA GLN A 186 -10.57 -17.50 3.36
C GLN A 186 -11.51 -17.57 2.15
N PRO A 187 -12.18 -18.71 1.90
CA PRO A 187 -13.05 -18.86 0.74
C PRO A 187 -14.15 -17.80 0.66
N ALA A 188 -14.76 -17.45 1.80
CA ALA A 188 -15.85 -16.47 1.86
C ALA A 188 -15.39 -15.05 1.48
N LEU A 189 -14.17 -14.65 1.86
CA LEU A 189 -13.60 -13.35 1.48
C LEU A 189 -13.17 -13.36 0.01
N LEU A 190 -12.56 -14.45 -0.45
CA LEU A 190 -12.17 -14.62 -1.85
C LEU A 190 -13.39 -14.56 -2.78
N ASP A 191 -14.46 -15.27 -2.45
CA ASP A 191 -15.71 -15.26 -3.21
C ASP A 191 -16.37 -13.87 -3.19
N PHE A 192 -16.26 -13.14 -2.08
CA PHE A 192 -16.73 -11.76 -1.97
C PHE A 192 -15.95 -10.80 -2.88
N VAL A 193 -14.61 -10.81 -2.84
CA VAL A 193 -13.80 -9.90 -3.66
C VAL A 193 -13.88 -10.24 -5.14
N PHE A 194 -13.86 -11.52 -5.50
CA PHE A 194 -14.05 -11.96 -6.89
C PHE A 194 -15.48 -11.78 -7.40
N LYS A 195 -16.43 -11.47 -6.53
CA LYS A 195 -17.87 -11.40 -6.85
C LYS A 195 -18.37 -12.70 -7.48
N SER A 196 -17.89 -13.82 -6.95
CA SER A 196 -18.23 -15.19 -7.39
C SER A 196 -19.73 -15.45 -7.32
N LYS A 197 -20.22 -16.45 -8.06
CA LYS A 197 -21.61 -16.92 -7.98
C LYS A 197 -21.74 -18.08 -6.97
N PRO A 198 -22.77 -18.10 -6.10
CA PRO A 198 -23.78 -17.05 -5.89
C PRO A 198 -23.15 -15.82 -5.23
N ARG A 199 -23.63 -14.61 -5.60
CA ARG A 199 -23.08 -13.36 -5.06
C ARG A 199 -23.33 -13.28 -3.57
N VAL A 200 -22.27 -12.94 -2.83
CA VAL A 200 -22.38 -12.54 -1.44
C VAL A 200 -22.94 -11.12 -1.40
N GLU A 201 -24.24 -10.99 -1.12
CA GLU A 201 -24.88 -9.69 -0.93
C GLU A 201 -24.51 -9.08 0.43
N MET A 202 -24.31 -7.76 0.43
CA MET A 202 -24.21 -6.94 1.64
C MET A 202 -25.58 -6.95 2.31
N SER A 203 -25.61 -7.22 3.63
CA SER A 203 -26.89 -7.42 4.33
C SER A 203 -27.46 -6.12 4.89
N HIS A 204 -26.62 -5.11 5.09
CA HIS A 204 -27.02 -3.81 5.62
C HIS A 204 -27.26 -2.79 4.51
N PRO A 205 -28.24 -1.88 4.68
CA PRO A 205 -28.45 -0.76 3.76
C PRO A 205 -27.28 0.24 3.82
N ALA A 206 -27.14 1.08 2.79
CA ALA A 206 -26.12 2.13 2.77
C ALA A 206 -26.19 3.08 3.97
N SER A 207 -27.37 3.28 4.56
CA SER A 207 -27.58 4.09 5.77
C SER A 207 -26.93 3.51 7.03
N SER A 208 -26.60 2.21 7.06
CA SER A 208 -25.87 1.58 8.17
C SER A 208 -24.38 1.92 8.18
N TYR A 209 -23.88 2.58 7.14
CA TYR A 209 -22.48 2.97 7.02
C TYR A 209 -22.37 4.49 7.08
N LYS A 210 -21.67 5.02 8.07
CA LYS A 210 -21.37 6.45 8.16
C LYS A 210 -19.88 6.67 8.32
N THR A 211 -19.32 7.58 7.54
CA THR A 211 -17.91 8.01 7.70
C THR A 211 -17.86 9.35 8.42
N ILE A 212 -17.02 9.46 9.44
CA ILE A 212 -16.74 10.70 10.18
C ILE A 212 -15.23 10.93 10.16
N ARG A 213 -14.82 12.18 9.90
CA ARG A 213 -13.41 12.59 9.84
C ARG A 213 -13.04 13.59 10.94
N ASP A 214 -14.02 14.04 11.72
CA ASP A 214 -13.87 15.03 12.78
C ASP A 214 -14.22 14.40 14.13
N GLY A 215 -13.29 14.47 15.10
CA GLY A 215 -13.51 13.89 16.43
C GLY A 215 -14.61 14.57 17.23
N ASN A 216 -14.87 15.86 17.02
CA ASN A 216 -15.98 16.57 17.65
C ASN A 216 -17.33 16.14 17.05
N GLU A 217 -17.39 15.89 15.73
CA GLU A 217 -18.58 15.30 15.11
C GLU A 217 -18.86 13.90 15.67
N MET A 218 -17.82 13.08 15.88
CA MET A 218 -17.96 11.78 16.55
C MET A 218 -18.53 11.94 17.96
N LEU A 219 -18.02 12.90 18.75
CA LEU A 219 -18.53 13.13 20.11
C LEU A 219 -19.99 13.58 20.12
N ALA A 220 -20.36 14.53 19.26
CA ALA A 220 -21.75 14.96 19.12
C ALA A 220 -22.67 13.80 18.70
N PHE A 221 -22.20 12.92 17.81
CA PHE A 221 -22.95 11.73 17.43
C PHE A 221 -23.16 10.78 18.61
N LEU A 222 -22.10 10.49 19.37
CA LEU A 222 -22.18 9.61 20.54
C LEU A 222 -23.06 10.19 21.64
N GLU A 223 -23.00 11.50 21.88
CA GLU A 223 -23.86 12.17 22.85
C GLU A 223 -25.35 12.02 22.50
N ALA A 224 -25.70 12.19 21.22
CA ALA A 224 -27.06 12.08 20.72
C ALA A 224 -27.60 10.64 20.62
N TYR A 225 -26.71 9.64 20.59
CA TYR A 225 -27.07 8.23 20.37
C TYR A 225 -27.84 7.61 21.55
N GLN A 226 -29.05 7.12 21.31
CA GLN A 226 -29.97 6.71 22.39
C GLN A 226 -29.84 5.24 22.83
N GLY A 227 -28.96 4.44 22.21
CA GLY A 227 -28.90 3.00 22.47
C GLY A 227 -29.97 2.19 21.72
N ASP A 228 -30.57 2.76 20.67
CA ASP A 228 -31.70 2.24 19.91
C ASP A 228 -31.31 1.23 18.81
N TYR A 229 -30.02 1.10 18.52
CA TYR A 229 -29.47 0.11 17.58
C TYR A 229 -28.01 -0.23 17.92
N PRO A 230 -27.50 -1.42 17.60
CA PRO A 230 -26.09 -1.76 17.80
C PRO A 230 -25.16 -0.82 17.03
N LEU A 231 -24.31 -0.09 17.75
CA LEU A 231 -23.40 0.88 17.17
C LEU A 231 -21.95 0.42 17.31
N PHE A 232 -21.24 0.36 16.19
CA PHE A 232 -19.84 -0.03 16.10
C PHE A 232 -18.99 1.16 15.62
N LEU A 233 -17.81 1.31 16.22
CA LEU A 233 -16.82 2.34 15.88
C LEU A 233 -15.60 1.66 15.27
N TYR A 234 -15.31 1.93 14.01
CA TYR A 234 -14.11 1.48 13.31
C TYR A 234 -13.18 2.66 13.06
N PHE A 235 -12.16 2.80 13.88
CA PHE A 235 -11.11 3.80 13.70
C PHE A 235 -10.10 3.30 12.67
N THR A 236 -9.92 4.08 11.60
CA THR A 236 -9.04 3.77 10.49
C THR A 236 -8.22 5.00 10.08
N SER A 237 -7.18 4.79 9.28
CA SER A 237 -6.39 5.87 8.69
C SER A 237 -7.04 6.46 7.44
N GLY A 238 -6.69 7.72 7.13
CA GLY A 238 -6.98 8.32 5.83
C GLY A 238 -6.21 7.67 4.68
N ILE A 239 -6.47 8.17 3.48
CA ILE A 239 -6.01 7.55 2.23
C ILE A 239 -4.76 8.26 1.70
N LYS A 240 -3.72 7.50 1.34
CA LYS A 240 -2.56 8.03 0.60
C LYS A 240 -3.00 8.33 -0.83
N ARG A 241 -2.95 9.60 -1.24
CA ARG A 241 -3.27 10.03 -2.61
C ARG A 241 -2.52 9.23 -3.69
N ARG A 242 -1.27 8.88 -3.41
CA ARG A 242 -0.40 8.15 -4.35
C ARG A 242 -0.85 6.70 -4.61
N THR A 243 -1.34 5.99 -3.60
CA THR A 243 -1.72 4.58 -3.73
C THR A 243 -3.23 4.37 -3.83
N GLY A 244 -4.03 5.34 -3.40
CA GLY A 244 -5.48 5.19 -3.25
C GLY A 244 -5.89 4.34 -2.03
N ARG A 245 -4.93 3.94 -1.19
CA ARG A 245 -5.14 3.03 -0.06
C ARG A 245 -4.80 3.68 1.29
N PRO A 246 -5.28 3.13 2.42
CA PRO A 246 -4.99 3.65 3.75
C PRO A 246 -3.49 3.87 4.01
N TRP A 247 -3.11 4.98 4.67
CA TRP A 247 -1.70 5.18 5.00
C TRP A 247 -1.18 4.18 6.03
N CYS A 248 -2.06 3.67 6.89
CA CYS A 248 -1.75 2.61 7.83
C CYS A 248 -1.89 1.24 7.16
N PRO A 249 -0.80 0.46 7.06
CA PRO A 249 -0.84 -0.85 6.42
C PRO A 249 -1.77 -1.84 7.14
N TYR A 250 -1.94 -1.72 8.46
CA TYR A 250 -2.84 -2.58 9.21
C TYR A 250 -4.31 -2.21 8.98
N CYS A 251 -4.62 -0.92 8.75
CA CYS A 251 -5.97 -0.50 8.37
C CYS A 251 -6.32 -1.03 6.98
N ASP A 252 -5.36 -0.99 6.07
CA ASP A 252 -5.47 -1.50 4.71
C ASP A 252 -5.75 -3.02 4.68
N ILE A 253 -5.01 -3.79 5.49
CA ILE A 253 -5.24 -5.24 5.65
C ILE A 253 -6.61 -5.54 6.28
N ALA A 254 -7.07 -4.69 7.20
CA ALA A 254 -8.32 -4.90 7.93
C ALA A 254 -9.58 -4.46 7.17
N ASP A 255 -9.44 -3.61 6.15
CA ASP A 255 -10.56 -2.90 5.55
C ASP A 255 -11.63 -3.84 4.96
N VAL A 256 -11.24 -4.73 4.05
CA VAL A 256 -12.16 -5.72 3.44
C VAL A 256 -12.75 -6.69 4.47
N PRO A 257 -11.94 -7.41 5.27
CA PRO A 257 -12.50 -8.39 6.20
C PRO A 257 -13.42 -7.75 7.25
N LEU A 258 -13.09 -6.56 7.76
CA LEU A 258 -13.93 -5.90 8.76
C LEU A 258 -15.31 -5.57 8.22
N HIS A 259 -15.39 -4.95 7.03
CA HIS A 259 -16.69 -4.64 6.42
C HIS A 259 -17.46 -5.90 6.05
N PHE A 260 -16.77 -6.91 5.50
CA PHE A 260 -17.39 -8.18 5.16
C PHE A 260 -18.00 -8.88 6.39
N TYR A 261 -17.25 -9.00 7.48
CA TYR A 261 -17.74 -9.67 8.67
C TYR A 261 -18.77 -8.84 9.44
N PHE A 262 -18.67 -7.51 9.44
CA PHE A 262 -19.76 -6.65 9.93
C PHE A 262 -21.05 -6.97 9.17
N ASP A 263 -21.00 -7.00 7.84
CA ASP A 263 -22.17 -7.31 7.01
C ASP A 263 -22.73 -8.70 7.26
N LYS A 264 -21.90 -9.69 7.55
CA LYS A 264 -22.36 -11.06 7.73
C LYS A 264 -22.89 -11.35 9.13
N HIS A 265 -22.35 -10.68 10.14
CA HIS A 265 -22.50 -11.12 11.53
C HIS A 265 -23.12 -10.05 12.45
N ALA A 266 -23.09 -8.77 12.08
CA ALA A 266 -23.74 -7.75 12.88
C ALA A 266 -25.28 -7.87 12.78
N PRO A 267 -26.03 -7.47 13.81
CA PRO A 267 -27.49 -7.45 13.75
C PRO A 267 -27.98 -6.55 12.61
N LYS A 268 -29.06 -6.93 11.90
CA LYS A 268 -29.52 -6.25 10.66
C LYS A 268 -29.71 -4.73 10.72
N HIS A 269 -29.99 -4.17 11.90
CA HIS A 269 -30.19 -2.74 12.12
C HIS A 269 -28.96 -2.06 12.73
N ALA A 270 -27.81 -2.76 12.77
CA ALA A 270 -26.57 -2.23 13.26
C ALA A 270 -26.03 -1.12 12.35
N VAL A 271 -25.24 -0.24 12.95
CA VAL A 271 -24.56 0.87 12.29
C VAL A 271 -23.06 0.78 12.54
N LEU A 272 -22.28 0.95 11.48
CA LEU A 272 -20.82 1.05 11.52
C LEU A 272 -20.40 2.50 11.24
N LEU A 273 -19.82 3.15 12.24
CA LEU A 273 -19.13 4.43 12.07
C LEU A 273 -17.67 4.16 11.69
N THR A 274 -17.30 4.51 10.47
CA THR A 274 -15.91 4.56 10.04
C THR A 274 -15.31 5.91 10.41
N LEU A 275 -14.40 5.90 11.37
CA LEU A 275 -13.77 7.07 11.96
C LEU A 275 -12.37 7.23 11.37
N VAL A 276 -12.22 8.16 10.43
CA VAL A 276 -10.92 8.43 9.79
C VAL A 276 -10.12 9.38 10.67
N VAL A 277 -9.07 8.87 11.31
CA VAL A 277 -8.39 9.59 12.40
C VAL A 277 -7.52 10.76 11.92
N ALA A 278 -7.02 10.71 10.69
CA ALA A 278 -6.16 11.71 10.06
C ALA A 278 -5.82 11.31 8.61
N ASP A 279 -5.44 12.28 7.77
CA ASP A 279 -4.97 12.01 6.39
C ASP A 279 -3.49 11.63 6.33
N SER A 280 -2.73 11.86 7.40
CA SER A 280 -1.34 11.44 7.52
C SER A 280 -0.97 10.85 8.88
N PHE A 281 0.11 10.08 8.93
CA PHE A 281 0.65 9.55 10.19
C PHE A 281 1.11 10.66 11.14
N SER A 282 1.61 11.79 10.61
CA SER A 282 2.06 12.92 11.42
C SER A 282 0.89 13.59 12.13
N GLU A 283 -0.20 13.87 11.41
CA GLU A 283 -1.45 14.39 11.97
C GLU A 283 -2.07 13.44 13.00
N TRP A 284 -1.99 12.13 12.76
CA TRP A 284 -2.42 11.14 13.75
C TRP A 284 -1.57 11.19 15.03
N LYS A 285 -0.26 11.43 14.90
CA LYS A 285 0.65 11.50 16.05
C LYS A 285 0.61 12.83 16.78
N ASP A 286 -0.03 13.84 16.22
CA ASP A 286 -0.29 15.10 16.91
C ASP A 286 -0.97 14.83 18.26
N ARG A 287 -0.52 15.54 19.29
CA ARG A 287 -1.15 15.48 20.61
C ARG A 287 -2.52 16.14 20.56
N ASP A 288 -2.71 17.15 19.75
CA ASP A 288 -3.96 17.91 19.65
C ASP A 288 -4.99 17.27 18.72
N ASN A 289 -4.68 16.08 18.15
CA ASN A 289 -5.63 15.31 17.37
C ASN A 289 -6.90 15.02 18.21
N PRO A 290 -8.10 15.46 17.78
CA PRO A 290 -9.32 15.33 18.58
C PRO A 290 -9.68 13.89 18.97
N PHE A 291 -9.39 12.91 18.10
CA PHE A 291 -9.62 11.49 18.40
C PHE A 291 -8.72 10.98 19.53
N ARG A 292 -7.57 11.62 19.78
CA ARG A 292 -6.64 11.28 20.85
C ARG A 292 -6.91 12.00 22.17
N GLN A 293 -7.58 13.16 22.11
CA GLN A 293 -7.89 13.99 23.27
C GLN A 293 -9.14 13.52 24.03
N GLN A 294 -10.10 12.96 23.31
CA GLN A 294 -11.33 12.46 23.91
C GLN A 294 -11.15 11.15 24.70
N SER A 295 -12.01 10.95 25.70
CA SER A 295 -11.98 9.78 26.59
C SER A 295 -13.16 8.82 26.44
N VAL A 296 -14.17 9.17 25.63
CA VAL A 296 -15.41 8.37 25.45
C VAL A 296 -15.13 7.06 24.71
N ALA A 297 -14.27 7.12 23.69
CA ALA A 297 -13.87 6.00 22.86
C ALA A 297 -12.34 5.96 22.69
N PRO A 298 -11.56 5.60 23.73
CA PRO A 298 -10.12 5.74 23.71
C PRO A 298 -9.46 4.94 22.57
N VAL A 299 -8.72 5.63 21.71
CA VAL A 299 -8.00 5.02 20.57
C VAL A 299 -6.49 5.28 20.68
N ARG A 300 -5.72 4.20 20.88
CA ARG A 300 -4.24 4.28 21.01
C ARG A 300 -3.51 4.00 19.69
N ALA A 301 -4.15 3.26 18.80
CA ALA A 301 -3.60 2.84 17.52
C ALA A 301 -4.74 2.64 16.52
N VAL A 302 -4.41 2.59 15.23
CA VAL A 302 -5.34 2.22 14.16
C VAL A 302 -4.79 1.00 13.41
N PRO A 303 -5.64 0.05 12.97
CA PRO A 303 -7.09 0.06 13.13
C PRO A 303 -7.52 -0.26 14.58
N THR A 304 -8.64 0.30 15.01
CA THR A 304 -9.29 -0.07 16.28
C THR A 304 -10.78 -0.26 16.02
N LEU A 305 -11.33 -1.41 16.45
CA LEU A 305 -12.76 -1.68 16.44
C LEU A 305 -13.29 -1.61 17.88
N SER A 306 -14.38 -0.88 18.08
CA SER A 306 -15.07 -0.81 19.36
C SER A 306 -16.58 -0.92 19.16
N ARG A 307 -17.28 -1.34 20.20
CA ARG A 307 -18.73 -1.30 20.28
C ARG A 307 -19.15 -0.26 21.30
N VAL A 308 -20.16 0.53 20.97
CA VAL A 308 -20.76 1.48 21.90
C VAL A 308 -21.70 0.74 22.85
N VAL A 309 -21.67 1.11 24.12
CA VAL A 309 -22.52 0.56 25.18
C VAL A 309 -23.21 1.71 25.90
N ARG A 310 -24.55 1.68 25.88
CA ARG A 310 -25.43 2.60 26.60
C ARG A 310 -26.66 1.83 27.08
N ALA A 311 -26.80 1.64 28.39
CA ALA A 311 -27.89 0.83 28.95
C ALA A 311 -29.22 1.59 29.00
N SER A 312 -29.18 2.91 29.21
CA SER A 312 -30.33 3.82 29.15
C SER A 312 -29.98 5.11 28.41
N PRO A 313 -30.95 5.79 27.76
CA PRO A 313 -30.83 7.16 27.25
C PRO A 313 -30.20 8.16 28.24
N THR A 314 -30.29 7.94 29.54
CA THR A 314 -29.69 8.81 30.57
C THR A 314 -28.27 8.42 30.96
N ASP A 315 -27.83 7.22 30.61
CA ASP A 315 -26.54 6.69 31.02
C ASP A 315 -25.41 7.26 30.15
N PRO A 316 -24.20 7.43 30.72
CA PRO A 316 -23.05 7.84 29.95
C PRO A 316 -22.70 6.79 28.89
N VAL A 317 -22.35 7.27 27.70
CA VAL A 317 -21.84 6.40 26.65
C VAL A 317 -20.47 5.86 27.05
N SER A 318 -20.31 4.55 26.93
CA SER A 318 -19.02 3.87 27.07
C SER A 318 -18.74 3.02 25.85
N THR A 319 -17.52 2.50 25.74
CA THR A 319 -17.12 1.63 24.63
C THR A 319 -16.46 0.35 25.12
N ARG A 320 -16.75 -0.75 24.44
CA ARG A 320 -16.04 -2.02 24.58
C ARG A 320 -15.16 -2.24 23.35
N THR A 321 -13.86 -2.06 23.52
CA THR A 321 -12.88 -2.23 22.43
C THR A 321 -12.58 -3.70 22.17
N TYR A 322 -12.51 -4.07 20.89
CA TYR A 322 -11.99 -5.38 20.47
C TYR A 322 -10.48 -5.45 20.74
N SER A 323 -10.06 -6.38 21.58
CA SER A 323 -8.70 -6.43 22.15
C SER A 323 -7.74 -7.39 21.42
N LEU A 324 -8.27 -8.23 20.52
CA LEU A 324 -7.47 -9.20 19.77
C LEU A 324 -7.00 -8.60 18.43
N ALA A 325 -6.14 -9.33 17.71
CA ALA A 325 -5.78 -8.93 16.36
C ALA A 325 -6.98 -9.16 15.43
N LEU A 326 -7.31 -8.20 14.57
CA LEU A 326 -8.45 -8.30 13.63
C LEU A 326 -8.37 -9.51 12.67
N LYS A 327 -7.21 -10.18 12.60
CA LYS A 327 -7.01 -11.45 11.89
C LYS A 327 -7.57 -12.68 12.61
N ASP A 328 -7.96 -12.55 13.87
CA ASP A 328 -8.69 -13.59 14.60
C ASP A 328 -10.16 -13.54 14.18
N ILE A 329 -10.46 -14.27 13.11
CA ILE A 329 -11.75 -14.26 12.43
C ILE A 329 -12.87 -14.72 13.36
N GLN A 330 -12.67 -15.80 14.12
CA GLN A 330 -13.71 -16.31 15.01
C GLN A 330 -14.04 -15.29 16.09
N ALA A 331 -13.03 -14.70 16.73
CA ALA A 331 -13.27 -13.67 17.72
C ALA A 331 -13.91 -12.41 17.12
N LEU A 332 -13.53 -12.03 15.90
CA LEU A 332 -14.10 -10.88 15.19
C LEU A 332 -15.60 -11.10 14.88
N GLN A 333 -15.96 -12.29 14.39
CA GLN A 333 -17.35 -12.69 14.16
C GLN A 333 -18.16 -12.62 15.46
N SER A 334 -17.68 -13.28 16.52
CA SER A 334 -18.35 -13.28 17.82
C SER A 334 -18.50 -11.87 18.41
N PHE A 335 -17.55 -10.97 18.15
CA PHE A 335 -17.65 -9.59 18.58
C PHE A 335 -18.84 -8.86 17.92
N PHE A 336 -19.07 -9.06 16.62
CA PHE A 336 -20.21 -8.51 15.91
C PHE A 336 -21.54 -9.15 16.31
N GLU A 337 -21.56 -10.47 16.55
CA GLU A 337 -22.78 -11.21 16.91
C GLU A 337 -23.26 -10.94 18.33
N SER A 338 -22.35 -10.56 19.23
CA SER A 338 -22.69 -10.42 20.65
C SER A 338 -23.90 -9.50 20.86
N PRO A 339 -24.84 -9.82 21.76
CA PRO A 339 -26.02 -8.99 22.01
C PRO A 339 -25.65 -7.60 22.52
N HIS A 340 -26.45 -6.59 22.15
CA HIS A 340 -26.30 -5.18 22.56
C HIS A 340 -26.77 -4.99 23.99
#